data_AF-A0A0D0ANX8-F1
#
_entry.id   AF-A0A0D0ANX8-F1
#
_cell.length_a   1.000
_cell.length_b   1.000
_cell.length_c   1.000
_cell.angle_alpha   90.00
_cell.angle_beta   90.00
_cell.angle_gamma   90.00
#
_symmetry.space_group_name_H-M   'P 1'
#
loop_
_entity.id
_entity.type
_entity.pdbx_description
1 polymer ?
#
loop_
_entity_poly.entity_id
_entity_poly.type
_entity_poly.pdbx_seq_one_letter_code
_entity_poly.pdbx_strand_id
1 'polypeptide(L)'
;MVVFGINLGAYKSEYPIISSASSATNCVATIVKVVHDKFSIENVSMSTIRAAGIADIKAVTNNITPNYSEVAEAVGRIVPSLNCRLICQCVRLRPCREC
;
A
#
# COMPACT_ATOMS: atom_id res chain seq x y z
N MET A 1 -7.65 7.72 8.06
CA MET A 1 -7.50 6.79 6.93
C MET A 1 -8.09 5.46 7.33
N VAL A 2 -8.96 4.90 6.49
CA VAL A 2 -9.70 3.68 6.81
C VAL A 2 -9.44 2.65 5.71
N VAL A 3 -9.16 1.41 6.14
CA VAL A 3 -9.13 0.22 5.29
C VAL A 3 -10.25 -0.68 5.78
N PHE A 4 -11.16 -0.99 4.85
CA PHE A 4 -12.32 -1.82 5.13
C PHE A 4 -11.88 -3.22 5.58
N GLY A 5 -12.50 -3.75 6.63
CA GLY A 5 -12.12 -5.04 7.21
C GLY A 5 -10.89 -5.05 8.13
N ILE A 6 -10.19 -3.92 8.29
CA ILE A 6 -9.03 -3.82 9.20
C ILE A 6 -9.31 -2.87 10.36
N ASN A 7 -9.64 -1.61 10.07
CA ASN A 7 -9.81 -0.57 11.10
C ASN A 7 -11.11 0.22 10.95
N LEU A 8 -12.11 -0.35 10.27
CA LEU A 8 -13.41 0.28 10.06
C LEU A 8 -14.12 0.64 11.38
N GLY A 9 -13.98 -0.19 12.42
CA GLY A 9 -14.57 0.07 13.74
C GLY A 9 -14.01 1.30 14.47
N ALA A 10 -12.86 1.84 14.03
CA ALA A 10 -12.29 3.07 14.55
C ALA A 10 -12.90 4.34 13.90
N TYR A 11 -13.79 4.18 12.92
CA TYR A 11 -14.50 5.28 12.30
C TYR A 11 -15.49 5.92 13.29
N LYS A 12 -15.52 7.26 13.28
CA LYS A 12 -16.49 8.09 14.02
C LYS A 12 -17.22 9.01 13.04
N SER A 13 -18.53 9.15 13.21
CA SER A 13 -19.37 10.03 12.39
C SER A 13 -18.96 11.50 12.44
N GLU A 14 -18.24 11.90 13.48
CA GLU A 14 -17.70 13.25 13.67
C GLU A 14 -16.57 13.60 12.68
N TYR A 15 -15.97 12.61 11.99
CA TYR A 15 -14.89 12.89 11.04
C TYR A 15 -15.45 13.47 9.73
N PRO A 16 -15.18 14.75 9.41
CA PRO A 16 -15.77 15.41 8.24
C PRO A 16 -15.14 14.97 6.91
N ILE A 17 -13.90 14.46 6.96
CA ILE A 17 -13.14 14.02 5.79
C ILE A 17 -12.44 12.70 6.11
N ILE A 18 -12.58 11.73 5.21
CA ILE A 18 -12.01 10.39 5.37
C ILE A 18 -11.28 10.01 4.09
N SER A 19 -10.07 9.48 4.23
CA SER A 19 -9.35 8.82 3.14
C SER A 19 -9.57 7.30 3.20
N SER A 20 -9.98 6.71 2.07
CA SER A 20 -10.14 5.26 1.88
C SER A 20 -8.82 4.53 1.60
N ALA A 21 -7.68 5.18 1.90
CA ALA A 21 -6.34 4.72 1.56
C ALA A 21 -6.11 4.49 0.05
N SER A 22 -4.88 4.14 -0.34
CA SER A 22 -4.57 3.77 -1.72
C SER A 22 -4.88 2.30 -2.00
N SER A 23 -5.00 1.90 -3.28
CA SER A 23 -5.18 0.49 -3.65
C SER A 23 -4.07 -0.40 -3.10
N ALA A 24 -2.82 0.04 -3.19
CA ALA A 24 -1.68 -0.69 -2.65
C ALA A 24 -1.72 -0.78 -1.11
N THR A 25 -2.12 0.30 -0.42
CA THR A 25 -2.27 0.28 1.04
C THR A 25 -3.36 -0.72 1.47
N ASN A 26 -4.49 -0.74 0.78
CA ASN A 26 -5.57 -1.70 1.06
C ASN A 26 -5.08 -3.15 0.90
N CYS A 27 -4.39 -3.46 -0.21
CA CYS A 27 -3.86 -4.80 -0.45
C CYS A 27 -2.84 -5.23 0.61
N VAL A 28 -1.83 -4.39 0.87
CA VAL A 28 -0.74 -4.71 1.79
C VAL A 28 -1.24 -4.79 3.22
N ALA A 29 -2.05 -3.82 3.68
CA ALA A 29 -2.53 -3.79 5.06
C ALA A 29 -3.30 -5.07 5.41
N THR A 30 -4.10 -5.60 4.47
CA THR A 30 -4.87 -6.83 4.68
C THR A 30 -3.97 -8.03 4.92
N ILE A 31 -2.95 -8.20 4.05
CA ILE A 31 -1.98 -9.30 4.17
C ILE A 31 -1.19 -9.17 5.48
N VAL A 32 -0.63 -7.98 5.71
CA VAL A 32 0.21 -7.71 6.88
C VAL A 32 -0.56 -7.92 8.18
N LYS A 33 -1.82 -7.47 8.26
CA LYS A 33 -2.66 -7.64 9.44
C LYS A 33 -2.89 -9.12 9.75
N VAL A 34 -3.31 -9.91 8.75
CA VAL A 34 -3.58 -11.35 8.94
C VAL A 34 -2.33 -12.11 9.37
N VAL A 35 -1.18 -11.82 8.76
CA VAL A 35 0.08 -12.49 9.10
C VAL A 35 0.57 -12.04 10.47
N HIS A 36 0.50 -10.74 10.79
CA HIS A 36 0.94 -10.22 12.08
C HIS A 36 0.10 -10.77 13.24
N ASP A 37 -1.22 -10.87 13.07
CA ASP A 37 -2.11 -11.39 14.11
C ASP A 37 -1.86 -12.88 14.42
N LYS A 38 -1.34 -13.65 13.44
CA LYS A 38 -1.04 -15.09 13.62
C LYS A 38 0.40 -15.38 14.05
N PHE A 39 1.35 -14.59 13.56
CA PHE A 39 2.77 -14.92 13.65
C PHE A 39 3.63 -13.82 14.29
N SER A 40 3.05 -12.69 14.68
CA SER A 40 3.75 -11.57 15.33
C SER A 40 5.00 -11.11 14.57
N ILE A 41 4.79 -10.48 13.41
CA ILE A 41 5.90 -10.01 12.57
C ILE A 41 6.77 -8.95 13.27
N GLU A 42 8.09 -9.12 13.22
CA GLU A 42 9.07 -8.13 13.69
C GLU A 42 9.41 -7.06 12.66
N ASN A 43 9.73 -7.46 11.42
CA ASN A 43 10.13 -6.56 10.33
C ASN A 43 9.49 -7.01 9.01
N VAL A 44 9.16 -6.07 8.13
CA VAL A 44 8.55 -6.32 6.82
C VAL A 44 9.32 -5.57 5.73
N SER A 45 9.71 -6.27 4.68
CA SER A 45 10.16 -5.68 3.42
C SER A 45 9.21 -6.10 2.30
N MET A 46 8.73 -5.14 1.52
CA MET A 46 7.80 -5.40 0.42
C MET A 46 8.14 -4.59 -0.82
N SER A 47 7.84 -5.14 -1.98
CA SER A 47 7.96 -4.45 -3.26
C SER A 47 6.63 -4.50 -3.98
N THR A 48 6.14 -3.35 -4.44
CA THR A 48 4.91 -3.24 -5.24
C THR A 48 5.26 -2.99 -6.70
N ILE A 49 4.70 -3.82 -7.57
CA ILE A 49 4.80 -3.64 -9.02
C ILE A 49 3.46 -3.09 -9.48
N ARG A 50 3.46 -1.89 -10.06
CA ARG A 50 2.23 -1.19 -10.44
C ARG A 50 2.20 -0.92 -11.94
N ALA A 51 1.00 -0.99 -12.51
CA ALA A 51 0.79 -0.52 -13.87
C ALA A 51 1.01 1.00 -13.95
N ALA A 52 1.70 1.46 -14.98
CA ALA A 52 1.88 2.87 -15.29
C ALA A 52 0.53 3.51 -15.64
N GLY A 53 0.22 4.65 -15.01
CA GLY A 53 -0.92 5.48 -15.39
C GLY A 53 -0.60 6.32 -16.63
N ILE A 54 -1.60 6.98 -17.21
CA ILE A 54 -1.45 7.79 -18.43
C ILE A 54 -0.33 8.83 -18.31
N ALA A 55 -0.18 9.43 -17.13
CA ALA A 55 0.88 10.41 -16.84
C ALA A 55 2.30 9.82 -16.91
N ASP A 56 2.50 8.54 -16.61
CA ASP A 56 3.82 7.91 -16.58
C ASP A 56 4.18 7.19 -17.88
N ILE A 57 3.23 7.04 -18.82
CA ILE A 57 3.39 6.16 -20.00
C ILE A 57 4.66 6.45 -20.78
N LYS A 58 5.11 7.71 -20.83
CA LYS A 58 6.36 8.10 -21.52
C LYS A 58 7.59 7.53 -20.82
N ALA A 59 7.73 7.73 -19.50
CA ALA A 59 8.88 7.29 -18.72
C ALA A 59 9.00 5.76 -18.63
N VAL A 60 7.87 5.07 -18.71
CA VAL A 60 7.78 3.61 -18.58
C VAL A 60 7.74 2.91 -19.96
N THR A 61 7.92 3.65 -21.06
CA THR A 61 8.06 3.06 -22.41
C THR A 61 9.32 2.21 -22.44
N ASN A 62 9.15 0.88 -22.40
CA ASN A 62 10.24 -0.12 -22.42
C ASN A 62 11.20 -0.06 -21.21
N ASN A 63 10.79 0.60 -20.12
CA ASN A 63 11.61 0.76 -18.92
C ASN A 63 10.87 0.34 -17.66
N ILE A 64 11.63 -0.05 -16.64
CA ILE A 64 11.16 -0.18 -15.27
C ILE A 64 11.47 1.13 -14.56
N THR A 65 10.45 1.85 -14.09
CA THR A 65 10.66 3.14 -13.42
C THR A 65 10.48 2.98 -11.92
N PRO A 66 11.53 3.19 -11.10
CA PRO A 66 11.40 3.22 -9.66
C PRO A 66 10.57 4.44 -9.24
N ASN A 67 9.71 4.24 -8.24
CA ASN A 67 8.82 5.27 -7.72
C ASN A 67 8.82 5.26 -6.19
N TYR A 68 8.64 6.44 -5.61
CA TYR A 68 8.44 6.57 -4.17
C TYR A 68 7.10 5.92 -3.78
N SER A 69 7.08 5.28 -2.60
CA SER A 69 5.92 4.56 -2.08
C SER A 69 5.64 4.94 -0.64
N GLU A 70 4.47 5.52 -0.41
CA GLU A 70 3.99 5.89 0.94
C GLU A 70 3.30 4.71 1.66
N VAL A 71 3.31 3.51 1.07
CA VAL A 71 2.57 2.36 1.60
C VAL A 71 3.09 1.95 2.98
N ALA A 72 4.40 1.94 3.20
CA ALA A 72 4.98 1.56 4.48
C ALA A 72 4.51 2.47 5.61
N GLU A 73 4.55 3.79 5.40
CA GLU A 73 4.06 4.78 6.36
C GLU A 73 2.55 4.66 6.57
N ALA A 74 1.79 4.50 5.49
CA ALA A 74 0.34 4.38 5.57
C ALA A 74 -0.10 3.13 6.37
N VAL A 75 0.57 1.99 6.15
CA VAL A 75 0.31 0.76 6.89
C VAL A 75 0.68 0.90 8.36
N GLY A 76 1.79 1.58 8.68
CA GLY A 76 2.16 1.88 10.07
C GLY A 76 1.11 2.73 10.80
N ARG A 77 0.42 3.64 10.09
CA ARG A 77 -0.71 4.41 10.64
C ARG A 77 -1.98 3.58 10.84
N ILE A 78 -2.21 2.55 10.02
CA ILE A 78 -3.39 1.66 10.10
C ILE A 78 -3.20 0.57 11.16
N VAL A 79 -1.98 0.03 11.26
CA VAL A 79 -1.59 -1.03 12.20
C VAL A 79 -0.44 -0.50 13.06
N PRO A 80 -0.74 0.18 14.18
CA PRO A 80 0.27 0.88 14.98
C PRO A 80 1.39 0.00 15.54
N SER A 81 1.11 -1.29 15.79
CA SER A 81 2.12 -2.26 16.27
C SER A 81 3.25 -2.50 15.27
N LEU A 82 3.04 -2.16 14.00
CA LEU A 82 4.00 -2.30 12.92
C LEU A 82 4.59 -0.96 12.47
N ASN A 83 4.29 0.13 13.18
CA ASN A 83 4.85 1.43 12.86
C ASN A 83 6.39 1.39 12.89
N CYS A 84 7.03 2.00 11.89
CA CYS A 84 8.49 1.97 11.67
C CYS A 84 9.11 0.57 11.44
N ARG A 85 8.31 -0.49 11.23
CA ARG A 85 8.80 -1.86 10.96
C ARG A 85 8.66 -2.31 9.52
N LEU A 86 8.12 -1.46 8.64
CA LEU A 86 7.91 -1.77 7.23
C LEU A 86 8.79 -0.90 6.34
N ILE A 87 9.38 -1.50 5.31
CA ILE A 87 9.95 -0.81 4.16
C ILE A 87 9.21 -1.23 2.90
N CYS A 88 8.94 -0.27 2.00
CA CYS A 88 8.22 -0.54 0.76
C CYS A 88 8.90 0.12 -0.43
N GLN A 89 9.21 -0.66 -1.45
CA GLN A 89 9.66 -0.17 -2.75
C GLN A 89 8.50 -0.23 -3.75
N CYS A 90 8.47 0.70 -4.71
CA CYS A 90 7.52 0.66 -5.81
C CYS A 90 8.25 0.77 -7.14
N VAL A 91 7.86 -0.06 -8.09
CA VAL A 91 8.25 0.08 -9.49
C VAL A 91 7.00 0.16 -10.36
N ARG A 92 7.06 0.98 -11.40
CA ARG A 92 6.00 1.07 -12.41
C ARG A 92 6.47 0.43 -13.70
N LEU A 93 5.54 -0.30 -14.31
CA LEU A 93 5.72 -0.98 -15.58
C LEU A 93 4.58 -0.63 -16.53
N ARG A 94 4.86 -0.56 -17.83
CA ARG A 94 3.78 -0.54 -18.82
C ARG A 94 3.21 -1.96 -18.85
N PRO A 95 1.92 -2.16 -18.54
CA PRO A 95 1.31 -3.47 -18.71
C PRO A 95 1.33 -3.84 -20.19
N CYS A 96 1.66 -5.09 -20.50
CA CYS A 96 1.52 -5.62 -21.85
C CYS A 96 0.03 -5.56 -22.22
N ARG A 97 -0.33 -4.74 -23.21
CA ARG A 97 -1.65 -4.79 -23.84
C ARG A 97 -1.53 -5.73 -25.03
N GLU A 98 -1.44 -7.04 -24.79
CA GLU A 98 -1.71 -8.13 -25.74
C GLU A 98 -1.25 -9.48 -25.17
N CYS A 99 -2.23 -10.35 -24.86
CA CYS A 99 -2.42 -11.63 -25.55
C CYS A 99 -3.85 -11.63 -26.10
#